data_AF-A0A945PP16-F1
#
_entry.id   AF-A0A945PP16-F1
#
_cell.length_a   1.000
_cell.length_b   1.000
_cell.length_c   1.000
_cell.angle_alpha   90.00
_cell.angle_beta   90.00
_cell.angle_gamma   90.00
#
_symmetry.space_group_name_H-M   'P 1'
#
loop_
_entity.id
_entity.type
_entity.pdbx_description
1 polymer ?
#
loop_
_entity_poly.entity_id
_entity_poly.type
_entity_poly.pdbx_seq_one_letter_code
_entity_poly.pdbx_strand_id
1 'polypeptide(L)'
;MSATEFGHPFGTRRLKPRRALPHLSLRQCHSQSLSRRCSIGRHRFMMSCLPNACYPEKMPKLNDDLMRCAREAASLSYSPYSQFKVGAAVRWSDGTVTSGTNVENASYPVSVCAERHAVAFGVCSGLRELVAVAVWADVDEPLSPCGACRQVLLEFAPNPETVPVLMGCRGDSREMNLGEL
;
A
#
# COMPACT_ATOMS: atom_id res chain seq x y z
N MET A 1 -16.85 -32.76 40.46
CA MET A 1 -17.17 -32.99 39.03
C MET A 1 -16.09 -32.32 38.21
N SER A 2 -15.34 -33.13 37.47
CA SER A 2 -14.11 -32.81 36.76
C SER A 2 -14.35 -31.97 35.51
N ALA A 3 -13.47 -31.01 35.25
CA ALA A 3 -13.38 -30.29 33.99
C ALA A 3 -12.49 -31.08 33.04
N THR A 4 -13.09 -31.84 32.12
CA THR A 4 -12.41 -32.45 30.98
C THR A 4 -13.32 -32.37 29.76
N GLU A 5 -12.72 -31.99 28.63
CA GLU A 5 -13.17 -32.21 27.24
C GLU A 5 -14.02 -31.11 26.56
N PHE A 6 -13.31 -30.13 25.99
CA PHE A 6 -13.68 -29.58 24.67
C PHE A 6 -12.47 -29.71 23.74
N GLY A 7 -12.46 -30.77 22.93
CA GLY A 7 -11.47 -30.97 21.87
C GLY A 7 -11.63 -29.96 20.74
N HIS A 8 -10.58 -29.19 20.46
CA HIS A 8 -10.48 -28.32 19.28
C HIS A 8 -9.84 -29.09 18.12
N PRO A 9 -10.44 -29.10 16.90
CA PRO A 9 -9.86 -29.75 15.74
C PRO A 9 -9.05 -28.74 14.91
N PHE A 10 -8.04 -28.10 15.52
CA PHE A 10 -7.13 -27.23 14.79
C PHE A 10 -5.71 -27.80 14.85
N GLY A 11 -5.35 -28.53 13.81
CA GLY A 11 -3.99 -28.97 13.56
C GLY A 11 -3.07 -27.76 13.44
N THR A 12 -2.26 -27.49 14.47
CA THR A 12 -1.26 -26.43 14.45
C THR A 12 -0.11 -26.85 13.55
N ARG A 13 -0.09 -26.33 12.31
CA ARG A 13 1.11 -26.41 11.46
C ARG A 13 2.21 -25.59 12.12
N ARG A 14 3.12 -26.24 12.86
CA ARG A 14 4.31 -25.61 13.46
C ARG A 14 5.12 -24.93 12.35
N LEU A 15 5.13 -23.61 12.35
CA LEU A 15 6.13 -22.82 11.60
C LEU A 15 7.50 -23.11 12.23
N LYS A 16 8.46 -23.58 11.41
CA LYS A 16 9.84 -23.81 11.86
C LYS A 16 10.48 -22.47 12.26
N PRO A 17 11.22 -22.40 13.40
CA PRO A 17 11.90 -21.18 13.80
C PRO A 17 13.02 -20.85 12.80
N ARG A 18 13.02 -19.63 12.25
CA ARG A 18 14.14 -19.12 11.44
C ARG A 18 15.31 -18.80 12.38
N ARG A 19 16.52 -19.23 12.00
CA ARG A 19 17.77 -18.99 12.75
C ARG A 19 17.96 -17.49 13.01
N ALA A 20 18.30 -17.14 14.24
CA ALA A 20 18.66 -15.77 14.63
C ALA A 20 19.94 -15.32 13.92
N LEU A 21 19.94 -14.11 13.37
CA LEU A 21 21.13 -13.47 12.81
C LEU A 21 22.00 -12.92 13.95
N PRO A 22 23.34 -12.97 13.82
CA PRO A 22 24.24 -12.48 14.86
C PRO A 22 24.14 -10.96 15.02
N HIS A 23 24.12 -10.56 16.28
CA HIS A 23 24.07 -9.20 16.81
C HIS A 23 25.34 -8.43 16.44
N LEU A 24 25.27 -7.50 15.48
CA LEU A 24 26.32 -6.52 15.27
C LEU A 24 26.21 -5.43 16.34
N SER A 25 27.21 -5.38 17.22
CA SER A 25 27.34 -4.36 18.26
C SER A 25 27.43 -2.96 17.64
N LEU A 26 26.50 -2.08 17.99
CA LEU A 26 26.54 -0.66 17.67
C LEU A 26 27.69 -0.01 18.45
N ARG A 27 28.89 0.06 17.86
CA ARG A 27 29.93 0.98 18.32
C ARG A 27 29.69 2.34 17.70
N GLN A 28 29.41 3.31 18.57
CA GLN A 28 29.32 4.73 18.30
C GLN A 28 30.55 5.20 17.51
N CYS A 29 30.34 5.85 16.37
CA CYS A 29 31.40 6.56 15.66
C CYS A 29 31.10 8.05 15.75
N HIS A 30 31.73 8.69 16.74
CA HIS A 30 31.78 10.14 16.89
C HIS A 30 32.50 10.78 15.71
N SER A 31 32.00 11.95 15.34
CA SER A 31 32.62 13.01 14.53
C SER A 31 34.15 12.93 14.35
N GLN A 32 34.62 12.97 13.10
CA GLN A 32 35.48 14.03 12.55
C GLN A 32 36.10 13.64 11.19
N SER A 33 36.01 14.61 10.27
CA SER A 33 36.86 14.94 9.12
C SER A 33 37.68 13.88 8.36
N LEU A 34 37.40 13.89 7.04
CA LEU A 34 38.34 13.91 5.92
C LEU A 34 39.18 12.66 5.59
N SER A 35 38.84 12.15 4.40
CA SER A 35 39.74 11.64 3.37
C SER A 35 40.69 10.52 3.76
N ARG A 36 40.18 9.29 3.82
CA ARG A 36 40.97 8.11 3.40
C ARG A 36 40.08 7.21 2.57
N ARG A 37 40.45 7.07 1.28
CA ARG A 37 39.84 6.12 0.33
C ARG A 37 40.00 4.73 0.91
N CYS A 38 38.90 4.16 1.38
CA CYS A 38 38.82 2.73 1.69
C CYS A 38 38.96 1.98 0.36
N SER A 39 39.98 1.13 0.27
CA SER A 39 40.34 0.30 -0.90
C SER A 39 39.44 -0.94 -1.05
N ILE A 40 38.32 -0.99 -0.34
CA ILE A 40 37.36 -2.10 -0.41
C ILE A 40 36.22 -1.68 -1.32
N GLY A 41 36.23 -2.23 -2.54
CA GLY A 41 35.05 -2.54 -3.33
C GLY A 41 34.16 -1.36 -3.72
N ARG A 42 34.17 -1.02 -5.01
CA ARG A 42 33.18 -0.17 -5.67
C ARG A 42 31.77 -0.77 -5.57
N HIS A 43 31.14 -0.71 -4.41
CA HIS A 43 29.68 -0.73 -4.34
C HIS A 43 29.26 0.71 -4.20
N ARG A 44 29.03 1.32 -5.38
CA ARG A 44 27.97 2.31 -5.55
C ARG A 44 26.84 1.84 -4.62
N PHE A 45 26.54 2.58 -3.55
CA PHE A 45 25.27 2.45 -2.85
C PHE A 45 24.23 2.94 -3.85
N MET A 46 24.01 2.10 -4.87
CA MET A 46 22.97 2.20 -5.82
C MET A 46 21.75 1.91 -4.98
N MET A 47 20.85 2.88 -4.94
CA MET A 47 19.49 2.77 -4.47
C MET A 47 18.80 1.66 -5.28
N SER A 48 19.19 0.40 -5.06
CA SER A 48 18.52 -0.78 -5.60
C SER A 48 17.35 -1.08 -4.68
N CYS A 49 16.45 -0.09 -4.55
CA CYS A 49 15.11 -0.31 -4.10
C CYS A 49 14.44 -1.21 -5.13
N LEU A 50 13.85 -2.28 -4.62
CA LEU A 50 13.10 -3.34 -5.31
C LEU A 50 12.47 -2.89 -6.64
N PRO A 51 12.72 -3.57 -7.77
CA PRO A 51 12.26 -3.15 -9.10
C PRO A 51 10.73 -3.15 -9.30
N ASN A 52 9.94 -3.54 -8.29
CA ASN A 52 8.47 -3.58 -8.33
C ASN A 52 7.80 -2.79 -7.19
N ALA A 53 8.55 -2.01 -6.40
CA ALA A 53 7.93 -1.14 -5.41
C ALA A 53 7.39 0.10 -6.13
N CYS A 54 6.09 0.37 -5.94
CA CYS A 54 5.38 1.61 -6.31
C CYS A 54 6.12 2.85 -5.76
N TYR A 55 7.23 3.24 -6.36
CA TYR A 55 7.85 4.53 -6.05
C TYR A 55 6.93 5.64 -6.57
N PRO A 56 6.88 6.80 -5.89
CA PRO A 56 6.21 7.97 -6.41
C PRO A 56 6.90 8.41 -7.71
N GLU A 57 6.47 7.86 -8.84
CA GLU A 57 6.88 8.36 -10.15
C GLU A 57 6.04 9.60 -10.46
N LYS A 58 6.72 10.67 -10.90
CA LYS A 58 6.05 11.83 -11.49
C LYS A 58 5.60 11.50 -12.92
N MET A 59 4.46 10.82 -13.06
CA MET A 59 3.49 10.93 -14.16
C MET A 59 2.48 9.77 -14.07
N PRO A 60 1.18 10.07 -14.10
CA PRO A 60 0.52 10.50 -15.33
C PRO A 60 -0.55 11.60 -15.16
N LYS A 61 -0.90 12.29 -16.25
CA LYS A 61 -1.87 13.41 -16.24
C LYS A 61 -3.33 12.97 -16.46
N LEU A 62 -3.57 11.78 -17.02
CA LEU A 62 -4.89 11.32 -17.46
C LEU A 62 -5.51 10.34 -16.46
N ASN A 63 -6.85 10.26 -16.42
CA ASN A 63 -7.60 9.33 -15.57
C ASN A 63 -7.27 7.86 -15.88
N ASP A 64 -7.10 7.51 -17.16
CA ASP A 64 -6.78 6.15 -17.62
C ASP A 64 -5.48 5.61 -17.03
N ASP A 65 -4.46 6.47 -16.94
CA ASP A 65 -3.18 6.07 -16.40
C ASP A 65 -3.24 5.85 -14.87
N LEU A 66 -4.10 6.59 -14.16
CA LEU A 66 -4.32 6.38 -12.72
C LEU A 66 -5.00 5.02 -12.47
N MET A 67 -5.98 4.67 -13.31
CA MET A 67 -6.64 3.36 -13.29
C MET A 67 -5.66 2.22 -13.62
N ARG A 68 -4.72 2.44 -14.56
CA ARG A 68 -3.64 1.48 -14.83
C ARG A 68 -2.81 1.21 -13.59
N CYS A 69 -2.37 2.25 -12.88
CA CYS A 69 -1.60 2.09 -11.63
C CYS A 69 -2.39 1.32 -10.57
N ALA A 70 -3.69 1.59 -10.41
CA ALA A 70 -4.55 0.84 -9.49
C ALA A 70 -4.64 -0.65 -9.88
N ARG A 71 -4.82 -0.96 -11.16
CA ARG A 71 -4.86 -2.33 -11.67
C ARG A 71 -3.55 -3.09 -11.46
N GLU A 72 -2.41 -2.43 -11.72
CA GLU A 72 -1.09 -3.00 -11.47
C GLU A 72 -0.86 -3.27 -9.98
N ALA A 73 -1.24 -2.34 -9.11
CA ALA A 73 -1.14 -2.50 -7.66
C ALA A 73 -1.97 -3.68 -7.16
N ALA A 74 -3.17 -3.91 -7.72
CA ALA A 74 -4.02 -5.03 -7.34
C ALA A 74 -3.34 -6.40 -7.57
N SER A 75 -2.43 -6.50 -8.54
CA SER A 75 -1.67 -7.74 -8.80
C SER A 75 -0.75 -8.14 -7.63
N LEU A 76 -0.38 -7.17 -6.79
CA LEU A 76 0.51 -7.33 -5.63
C LEU A 76 -0.24 -7.60 -4.32
N SER A 77 -1.57 -7.69 -4.36
CA SER A 77 -2.42 -7.89 -3.19
C SER A 77 -2.02 -9.12 -2.37
N TYR A 78 -1.95 -8.94 -1.05
CA TYR A 78 -1.84 -10.04 -0.10
C TYR A 78 -3.23 -10.31 0.50
N SER A 79 -4.03 -11.09 -0.21
CA SER A 79 -5.42 -11.41 0.18
C SER A 79 -5.71 -12.91 0.23
N PRO A 80 -4.96 -13.72 1.02
CA PRO A 80 -5.15 -15.17 1.03
C PRO A 80 -6.47 -15.61 1.69
N TYR A 81 -7.15 -14.74 2.45
CA TYR A 81 -8.37 -15.11 3.18
C TYR A 81 -9.61 -14.84 2.33
N SER A 82 -9.74 -13.65 1.75
CA SER A 82 -10.89 -13.32 0.89
C SER A 82 -10.70 -13.73 -0.57
N GLN A 83 -9.45 -13.89 -1.03
CA GLN A 83 -9.10 -14.00 -2.46
C GLN A 83 -9.55 -12.77 -3.28
N PHE A 84 -9.80 -11.64 -2.61
CA PHE A 84 -10.30 -10.42 -3.21
C PHE A 84 -9.19 -9.40 -3.38
N LYS A 85 -8.69 -9.25 -4.63
CA LYS A 85 -7.58 -8.37 -4.94
C LYS A 85 -8.07 -6.97 -5.28
N VAL A 86 -7.67 -6.00 -4.48
CA VAL A 86 -7.97 -4.58 -4.68
C VAL A 86 -6.68 -3.81 -4.81
N GLY A 87 -6.63 -2.91 -5.78
CA GLY A 87 -5.55 -1.94 -5.92
C GLY A 87 -6.13 -0.52 -5.97
N ALA A 88 -5.34 0.43 -5.49
CA ALA A 88 -5.71 1.83 -5.51
C ALA A 88 -4.50 2.67 -5.93
N ALA A 89 -4.78 3.81 -6.55
CA ALA A 89 -3.80 4.83 -6.88
C ALA A 89 -4.35 6.21 -6.50
N VAL A 90 -3.51 7.03 -5.88
CA VAL A 90 -3.84 8.37 -5.40
C VAL A 90 -2.92 9.36 -6.10
N ARG A 91 -3.50 10.36 -6.76
CA ARG A 91 -2.77 11.49 -7.32
C ARG A 91 -2.74 12.63 -6.29
N TRP A 92 -1.56 13.17 -6.06
CA TRP A 92 -1.33 14.28 -5.14
C TRP A 92 -1.23 15.62 -5.88
N SER A 93 -1.36 16.73 -5.16
CA SER A 93 -1.40 18.08 -5.73
C SER A 93 -0.12 18.48 -6.49
N ASP A 94 1.02 17.87 -6.17
CA ASP A 94 2.29 18.06 -6.88
C ASP A 94 2.43 17.20 -8.16
N GLY A 95 1.38 16.44 -8.49
CA GLY A 95 1.31 15.51 -9.62
C GLY A 95 1.90 14.13 -9.35
N THR A 96 2.44 13.88 -8.15
CA THR A 96 2.94 12.57 -7.75
C THR A 96 1.79 11.57 -7.66
N VAL A 97 2.02 10.32 -8.06
CA VAL A 97 1.07 9.23 -7.86
C VAL A 97 1.63 8.20 -6.89
N THR A 98 0.82 7.78 -5.92
CA THR A 98 1.12 6.66 -5.04
C THR A 98 0.10 5.57 -5.19
N SER A 99 0.56 4.32 -5.20
CA SER A 99 -0.29 3.14 -5.31
C SER A 99 -0.22 2.28 -4.06
N GLY A 100 -1.29 1.53 -3.85
CA GLY A 100 -1.46 0.63 -2.72
C GLY A 100 -2.33 -0.56 -3.10
N THR A 101 -2.22 -1.62 -2.31
CA THR A 101 -3.05 -2.81 -2.45
C THR A 101 -3.52 -3.27 -1.08
N ASN A 102 -4.60 -4.05 -1.04
CA ASN A 102 -5.08 -4.60 0.22
C ASN A 102 -4.10 -5.64 0.77
N VAL A 103 -3.92 -5.60 2.10
CA VAL A 103 -3.08 -6.51 2.86
C VAL A 103 -3.91 -7.07 3.99
N GLU A 104 -4.19 -8.36 3.90
CA GLU A 104 -5.01 -9.06 4.88
C GLU A 104 -4.17 -9.66 6.00
N ASN A 105 -4.84 -9.96 7.10
CA ASN A 105 -4.26 -10.64 8.24
C ASN A 105 -5.21 -11.70 8.78
N ALA A 106 -4.67 -12.72 9.45
CA ALA A 106 -5.48 -13.73 10.14
C ALA A 106 -6.39 -13.10 11.21
N SER A 107 -5.95 -12.02 11.85
CA SER A 107 -6.80 -11.16 12.66
C SER A 107 -7.47 -10.14 11.73
N TYR A 108 -8.67 -10.45 11.25
CA TYR A 108 -9.32 -9.68 10.18
C TYR A 108 -9.41 -8.17 10.42
N PRO A 109 -9.67 -7.66 11.65
CA PRO A 109 -9.77 -6.22 11.90
C PRO A 109 -8.50 -5.41 11.63
N VAL A 110 -7.32 -6.05 11.59
CA VAL A 110 -6.06 -5.34 11.29
C VAL A 110 -5.71 -5.33 9.80
N SER A 111 -6.60 -5.84 8.95
CA SER A 111 -6.44 -5.79 7.49
C SER A 111 -6.53 -4.34 6.98
N VAL A 112 -5.71 -4.02 6.00
CA VAL A 112 -5.61 -2.67 5.43
C VAL A 112 -6.12 -2.70 3.99
N CYS A 113 -7.00 -1.76 3.65
CA CYS A 113 -7.54 -1.59 2.30
C CYS A 113 -6.51 -0.89 1.39
N ALA A 114 -6.67 -1.06 0.07
CA ALA A 114 -5.74 -0.53 -0.92
C ALA A 114 -5.61 1.01 -0.85
N GLU A 115 -6.71 1.71 -0.64
CA GLU A 115 -6.78 3.17 -0.58
C GLU A 115 -6.01 3.70 0.64
N ARG A 116 -6.25 3.10 1.81
CA ARG A 116 -5.54 3.44 3.06
C ARG A 116 -4.04 3.20 2.93
N HIS A 117 -3.66 2.14 2.21
CA HIS A 117 -2.26 1.84 1.95
C HIS A 117 -1.62 2.87 0.98
N ALA A 118 -2.29 3.23 -0.10
CA ALA A 118 -1.81 4.23 -1.07
C ALA A 118 -1.63 5.62 -0.44
N VAL A 119 -2.57 6.00 0.43
CA VAL A 119 -2.50 7.24 1.22
C VAL A 119 -1.34 7.19 2.21
N ALA A 120 -1.21 6.12 2.99
CA ALA A 120 -0.13 5.98 3.98
C ALA A 120 1.25 6.09 3.32
N PHE A 121 1.44 5.50 2.14
CA PHE A 121 2.69 5.61 1.40
C PHE A 121 2.97 7.05 0.92
N GLY A 122 1.96 7.77 0.43
CA GLY A 122 2.11 9.18 0.08
C GLY A 122 2.43 10.07 1.28
N VAL A 123 1.79 9.79 2.43
CA VAL A 123 2.09 10.49 3.69
C VAL A 123 3.54 10.27 4.13
N CYS A 124 4.04 9.04 4.04
CA CYS A 124 5.45 8.71 4.29
C CYS A 124 6.41 9.40 3.30
N SER A 125 5.92 9.74 2.11
CA SER A 125 6.65 10.47 1.08
C SER A 125 6.53 12.01 1.21
N GLY A 126 5.87 12.50 2.27
CA GLY A 126 5.71 13.94 2.54
C GLY A 126 4.51 14.61 1.84
N LEU A 127 3.66 13.84 1.16
CA LEU A 127 2.50 14.35 0.42
C LEU A 127 1.30 14.53 1.38
N ARG A 128 0.49 15.56 1.16
CA ARG A 128 -0.60 15.95 2.09
C ARG A 128 -1.93 16.32 1.44
N GLU A 129 -1.95 16.60 0.15
CA GLU A 129 -3.19 16.97 -0.55
C GLU A 129 -3.37 16.08 -1.76
N LEU A 130 -4.44 15.28 -1.76
CA LEU A 130 -4.82 14.46 -2.91
C LEU A 130 -5.81 15.21 -3.80
N VAL A 131 -5.77 14.89 -5.09
CA VAL A 131 -6.58 15.54 -6.14
C VAL A 131 -7.33 14.56 -7.02
N ALA A 132 -7.01 13.26 -6.98
CA ALA A 132 -7.78 12.21 -7.65
C ALA A 132 -7.46 10.84 -7.04
N VAL A 133 -8.41 9.90 -7.14
CA VAL A 133 -8.26 8.53 -6.66
C VAL A 133 -8.75 7.57 -7.74
N ALA A 134 -8.06 6.45 -7.91
CA ALA A 134 -8.56 5.29 -8.65
C ALA A 134 -8.55 4.06 -7.75
N VAL A 135 -9.58 3.23 -7.86
CA VAL A 135 -9.73 1.95 -7.17
C VAL A 135 -10.11 0.92 -8.22
N TRP A 136 -9.44 -0.24 -8.20
CA TRP A 136 -9.69 -1.33 -9.13
C TRP A 136 -9.76 -2.67 -8.40
N ALA A 137 -10.66 -3.55 -8.83
CA ALA A 137 -10.62 -4.96 -8.50
C ALA A 137 -11.07 -5.84 -9.67
N ASP A 138 -10.70 -7.12 -9.61
CA ASP A 138 -11.06 -8.12 -10.61
C ASP A 138 -12.48 -8.69 -10.38
N VAL A 139 -13.48 -7.83 -10.55
CA VAL A 139 -14.91 -8.12 -10.36
C VAL A 139 -15.72 -7.70 -11.58
N ASP A 140 -16.99 -8.10 -11.63
CA ASP A 140 -17.87 -7.76 -12.75
C ASP A 140 -18.45 -6.34 -12.65
N GLU A 141 -18.61 -5.81 -11.44
CA GLU A 141 -19.15 -4.47 -11.22
C GLU A 141 -18.20 -3.57 -10.42
N PRO A 142 -18.09 -2.26 -10.74
CA PRO A 142 -17.27 -1.34 -9.97
C PRO A 142 -17.69 -1.27 -8.50
N LEU A 143 -16.71 -1.27 -7.61
CA LEU A 143 -16.92 -1.20 -6.17
C LEU A 143 -16.55 0.19 -5.64
N SER A 144 -17.37 0.67 -4.70
CA SER A 144 -17.08 1.91 -3.99
C SER A 144 -16.10 1.69 -2.84
N PRO A 145 -15.26 2.70 -2.50
CA PRO A 145 -14.43 2.65 -1.30
C PRO A 145 -15.26 2.38 -0.05
N CYS A 146 -14.74 1.59 0.90
CA CYS A 146 -15.43 1.36 2.16
C CYS A 146 -15.46 2.62 3.03
N GLY A 147 -16.39 2.70 4.00
CA GLY A 147 -16.55 3.91 4.83
C GLY A 147 -15.27 4.39 5.53
N ALA A 148 -14.43 3.46 5.99
CA ALA A 148 -13.13 3.80 6.59
C ALA A 148 -12.15 4.40 5.56
N CYS A 149 -12.15 3.91 4.32
CA CYS A 149 -11.34 4.48 3.25
C CYS A 149 -11.84 5.89 2.87
N ARG A 150 -13.15 6.08 2.75
CA ARG A 150 -13.74 7.40 2.46
C ARG A 150 -13.30 8.43 3.49
N GLN A 151 -13.38 8.09 4.78
CA GLN A 151 -12.94 9.00 5.84
C GLN A 151 -11.46 9.35 5.75
N VAL A 152 -10.60 8.38 5.42
CA VAL A 152 -9.16 8.63 5.22
C VAL A 152 -8.93 9.51 3.99
N LEU A 153 -9.63 9.29 2.89
CA LEU A 153 -9.49 10.11 1.68
C LEU A 153 -9.94 11.56 1.92
N LEU A 154 -11.07 11.75 2.62
CA LEU A 154 -11.60 13.07 2.97
C LEU A 154 -10.62 13.91 3.78
N GLU A 155 -9.86 13.29 4.69
CA GLU A 155 -8.86 13.98 5.51
C GLU A 155 -7.77 14.67 4.67
N PHE A 156 -7.45 14.12 3.49
CA PHE A 156 -6.42 14.64 2.59
C PHE A 156 -6.97 15.35 1.35
N ALA A 157 -8.29 15.57 1.28
CA ALA A 157 -8.97 16.19 0.15
C ALA A 157 -9.58 17.55 0.56
N PRO A 158 -8.85 18.68 0.39
CA PRO A 158 -9.35 20.00 0.79
C PRO A 158 -10.67 20.40 0.13
N ASN A 159 -10.92 19.91 -1.08
CA ASN A 159 -12.15 20.17 -1.86
C ASN A 159 -12.74 18.83 -2.33
N PRO A 160 -13.42 18.06 -1.47
CA PRO A 160 -13.84 16.70 -1.81
C PRO A 160 -14.86 16.65 -2.95
N GLU A 161 -15.64 17.71 -3.13
CA GLU A 161 -16.59 17.89 -4.24
C GLU A 161 -15.93 17.93 -5.62
N THR A 162 -14.62 18.18 -5.69
CA THR A 162 -13.87 18.26 -6.96
C THR A 162 -12.83 17.16 -7.13
N VAL A 163 -12.76 16.20 -6.19
CA VAL A 163 -11.83 15.08 -6.26
C VAL A 163 -12.53 13.90 -6.94
N PRO A 164 -12.18 13.56 -8.20
CA PRO A 164 -12.75 12.40 -8.86
C PRO A 164 -12.23 11.10 -8.23
N VAL A 165 -13.14 10.15 -8.04
CA VAL A 165 -12.91 8.79 -7.61
C VAL A 165 -13.33 7.85 -8.73
N LEU A 166 -12.34 7.27 -9.40
CA LEU A 166 -12.51 6.30 -10.46
C LEU A 166 -12.62 4.91 -9.86
N MET A 167 -13.76 4.24 -10.03
CA MET A 167 -14.02 2.88 -9.57
C MET A 167 -14.03 1.98 -10.80
N GLY A 168 -13.03 1.11 -10.94
CA GLY A 168 -12.86 0.23 -12.10
C GLY A 168 -13.08 -1.24 -11.77
N CYS A 169 -13.52 -2.01 -12.77
CA CYS A 169 -13.68 -3.45 -12.71
C CYS A 169 -13.27 -4.12 -14.04
N ARG A 170 -13.73 -5.34 -14.32
CA ARG A 170 -13.55 -6.01 -15.61
C ARG A 170 -14.34 -5.32 -16.72
N GLY A 171 -13.66 -4.46 -17.47
CA GLY A 171 -14.20 -3.88 -18.71
C GLY A 171 -15.17 -2.71 -18.53
N ASP A 172 -15.43 -2.29 -17.29
CA ASP A 172 -16.27 -1.14 -16.96
C ASP A 172 -15.60 -0.27 -15.88
N SER A 173 -16.03 0.98 -15.79
CA SER A 173 -15.60 1.94 -14.77
C SER A 173 -16.68 2.98 -14.50
N ARG A 174 -16.79 3.41 -13.25
CA ARG A 174 -17.64 4.52 -12.81
C ARG A 174 -16.78 5.62 -12.19
N GLU A 175 -17.21 6.86 -12.36
CA GLU A 175 -16.57 8.04 -11.78
C GLU A 175 -17.60 8.79 -10.94
N MET A 176 -17.20 9.21 -9.74
CA MET A 176 -17.97 10.05 -8.83
C MET A 176 -17.03 11.00 -8.12
N ASN A 177 -17.53 12.11 -7.60
CA ASN A 177 -16.73 12.97 -6.72
C ASN A 177 -16.66 12.36 -5.32
N LEU A 178 -15.56 12.58 -4.61
CA LEU A 178 -15.37 12.06 -3.26
C LEU A 178 -16.41 12.59 -2.27
N GLY A 179 -16.87 13.84 -2.45
CA GLY A 179 -17.94 14.44 -1.63
C GLY A 179 -19.31 13.75 -1.77
N GLU A 180 -19.53 13.04 -2.88
CA GLU A 180 -20.79 12.37 -3.19
C GLU A 180 -20.82 10.90 -2.72
N LEU A 181 -19.72 10.38 -2.17
CA LEU A 181 -19.56 8.97 -1.81
C LEU A 181 -20.12 8.61 -0.43
#